data_AF-A0A3M7PC11-F1
#
_entry.id   AF-A0A3M7PC11-F1
#
_cell.length_a   1.000
_cell.length_b   1.000
_cell.length_c   1.000
_cell.angle_alpha   90.00
_cell.angle_beta   90.00
_cell.angle_gamma   90.00
#
_symmetry.space_group_name_H-M   'P 1'
#
loop_
_entity.id
_entity.type
_entity.pdbx_description
1 polymer ?
#
loop_
_entity_poly.entity_id
_entity_poly.type
_entity_poly.pdbx_seq_one_letter_code
_entity_poly.pdbx_strand_id
1 'polypeptide(L)'
;KTKAEGIRLKEGININLGLLALGNVISVLGEENPGNKAKHVPYRESKLTRLLQDSLGGNSHTVMIACVSPAGSNMEESLNTLRYADRARKIKNKPIVNIDPQMAELNSLRQQVQELKAHIYHLTGGTGVHPTPQKAQENSAELDNIKEENERLRTK
;
A
#
# COMPACT_ATOMS: atom_id res chain seq x y z
N LYS A 1 22.85 8.13 29.92
CA LYS A 1 23.43 8.56 28.63
C LYS A 1 24.53 7.58 28.23
N THR A 2 24.48 7.04 27.02
CA THR A 2 25.28 5.89 26.57
C THR A 2 26.75 6.26 26.37
N LYS A 3 27.65 5.71 27.19
CA LYS A 3 29.12 5.79 27.01
C LYS A 3 29.59 4.75 25.98
N ALA A 4 29.11 4.87 24.75
CA ALA A 4 29.44 3.93 23.67
C ALA A 4 30.63 4.45 22.86
N GLU A 5 31.68 3.64 22.68
CA GLU A 5 32.88 3.97 21.91
C GLU A 5 33.03 3.09 20.66
N GLY A 6 33.78 3.58 19.66
CA GLY A 6 34.15 2.82 18.46
C GLY A 6 32.97 2.46 17.55
N ILE A 7 32.81 1.16 17.27
CA ILE A 7 31.77 0.63 16.36
C ILE A 7 30.35 0.92 16.87
N ARG A 8 30.13 0.82 18.18
CA ARG A 8 28.84 1.14 18.81
C ARG A 8 28.47 2.61 18.70
N LEU A 9 29.45 3.51 18.68
CA LEU A 9 29.21 4.93 18.44
C LEU A 9 28.74 5.16 16.99
N LYS A 10 29.42 4.55 16.02
CA LYS A 10 29.04 4.63 14.60
C LYS A 10 27.65 4.04 14.34
N GLU A 11 27.32 2.93 14.98
CA GLU A 11 25.99 2.32 14.94
C GLU A 11 24.93 3.26 15.55
N GLY A 12 25.20 3.82 16.73
CA GLY A 12 24.30 4.79 17.36
C GLY A 12 24.03 6.01 16.49
N ILE A 13 25.05 6.53 15.80
CA ILE A 13 24.90 7.64 14.84
C ILE A 13 23.97 7.23 13.68
N ASN A 14 24.18 6.06 13.10
CA ASN A 14 23.39 5.58 11.97
C ASN A 14 21.92 5.28 12.34
N ILE A 15 21.68 4.73 13.54
CA ILE A 15 20.33 4.51 14.06
C ILE A 15 19.61 5.84 14.27
N ASN A 16 20.29 6.81 14.89
CA ASN A 16 19.73 8.12 15.16
C ASN A 16 19.45 8.91 13.87
N LEU A 17 20.20 8.69 12.79
CA LEU A 17 19.94 9.31 11.51
C LEU A 17 18.55 8.93 10.95
N GLY A 18 18.18 7.65 11.01
CA GLY A 18 16.88 7.18 10.56
C GLY A 18 15.73 7.75 11.40
N LEU A 19 15.90 7.78 12.72
CA LEU A 19 14.89 8.31 13.64
C LEU A 19 14.75 9.83 13.53
N LEU A 20 15.85 10.56 13.32
CA LEU A 20 15.85 11.99 13.08
C LEU A 20 15.13 12.33 11.78
N ALA A 21 15.47 11.66 10.67
CA ALA A 21 14.79 11.83 9.39
C ALA A 21 13.29 11.53 9.50
N LEU A 22 12.92 10.46 10.23
CA LEU A 22 11.52 10.13 10.49
C LEU A 22 10.82 11.26 11.28
N GLY A 23 11.48 11.82 12.30
CA GLY A 23 10.98 12.96 13.05
C GLY A 23 10.78 14.21 12.20
N ASN A 24 11.67 14.49 11.25
CA ASN A 24 11.53 15.59 10.31
C ASN A 24 10.32 15.39 9.38
N VAL A 25 10.20 14.20 8.79
CA VAL A 25 9.06 13.83 7.92
C VAL A 25 7.73 13.98 8.65
N ILE A 26 7.63 13.46 9.88
CA ILE A 26 6.40 13.54 10.68
C ILE A 26 6.07 14.98 11.06
N SER A 27 7.06 15.81 11.33
CA SER A 27 6.84 17.24 11.64
C SER A 27 6.28 17.97 10.44
N VAL A 28 6.88 17.78 9.26
CA VAL A 28 6.44 18.41 8.01
C VAL A 28 5.03 17.98 7.63
N LEU A 29 4.69 16.70 7.81
CA LEU A 29 3.37 16.16 7.49
C LEU A 29 2.30 16.47 8.54
N GLY A 30 2.69 16.68 9.80
CA GLY A 30 1.78 16.99 10.90
C GLY A 30 1.44 18.49 11.02
N GLU A 31 2.16 19.37 10.33
CA GLU A 31 1.85 20.79 10.21
C GLU A 31 0.74 21.00 9.18
N GLU A 32 -0.51 21.14 9.65
CA GLU A 32 -1.64 21.53 8.81
C GLU A 32 -1.45 22.97 8.30
N ASN A 33 -1.03 23.12 7.04
CA ASN A 33 -1.06 24.41 6.35
C ASN A 33 -2.19 24.37 5.30
N PRO A 34 -3.39 24.88 5.63
CA PRO A 34 -4.57 24.81 4.76
C PRO A 34 -4.47 25.65 3.46
N GLY A 35 -3.34 26.30 3.18
CA GLY A 35 -3.19 27.23 2.06
C GLY A 35 -1.93 27.10 1.22
N ASN A 36 -1.05 26.11 1.44
CA ASN A 36 0.23 26.10 0.73
C ASN A 36 0.54 24.78 0.01
N LYS A 37 1.04 24.96 -1.22
CA LYS A 37 1.47 23.97 -2.20
C LYS A 37 2.30 22.85 -1.56
N ALA A 38 2.19 21.64 -2.10
CA ALA A 38 2.92 20.44 -1.70
C ALA A 38 4.31 20.74 -1.11
N LYS A 39 4.38 20.82 0.22
CA LYS A 39 5.64 21.04 0.96
C LYS A 39 6.51 19.83 0.68
N HIS A 40 7.75 20.04 0.21
CA HIS A 40 8.68 18.95 -0.06
C HIS A 40 8.92 18.17 1.23
N VAL A 41 8.50 16.91 1.26
CA VAL A 41 8.70 16.02 2.39
C VAL A 41 10.01 15.25 2.18
N PRO A 42 10.98 15.32 3.12
CA PRO A 42 12.33 14.82 2.91
C PRO A 42 12.47 13.30 3.11
N TYR A 43 11.63 12.48 2.46
CA TYR A 43 11.70 11.02 2.60
C TYR A 43 13.07 10.45 2.20
N ARG A 44 13.82 11.15 1.35
CA ARG A 44 15.13 10.71 0.83
C ARG A 44 16.29 10.82 1.82
N GLU A 45 16.10 11.49 2.96
CA GLU A 45 17.17 11.67 3.97
C GLU A 45 17.59 10.36 4.63
N SER A 46 16.73 9.34 4.64
CA SER A 46 17.09 8.00 5.13
C SER A 46 16.45 6.89 4.32
N LYS A 47 17.07 5.70 4.32
CA LYS A 47 16.45 4.50 3.71
C LYS A 47 15.15 4.12 4.41
N LEU A 48 15.07 4.32 5.72
CA LEU A 48 13.89 4.02 6.53
C LEU A 48 12.68 4.85 6.07
N THR A 49 12.84 6.17 5.96
CA THR A 49 11.76 7.07 5.52
C THR A 49 11.35 6.86 4.07
N ARG A 50 12.24 6.33 3.22
CA ARG A 50 11.89 5.92 1.84
C ARG A 50 11.00 4.68 1.83
N LEU A 51 11.34 3.68 2.65
CA LEU A 51 10.52 2.47 2.77
C LEU A 51 9.15 2.77 3.38
N LEU A 52 9.09 3.73 4.30
CA LEU A 52 7.85 4.13 4.99
C LEU A 52 7.09 5.27 4.30
N GLN A 53 7.50 5.67 3.09
CA GLN A 53 6.88 6.80 2.39
C GLN A 53 5.37 6.60 2.21
N ASP A 54 4.95 5.40 1.79
CA ASP A 54 3.52 5.10 1.63
C ASP A 54 2.77 5.08 2.96
N SER A 55 3.47 4.71 4.04
CA SER A 55 2.91 4.69 5.40
C SER A 55 2.73 6.08 5.99
N LEU A 56 3.46 7.10 5.50
CA LEU A 56 3.48 8.45 6.06
C LEU A 56 3.00 9.46 5.01
N GLY A 57 1.69 9.60 4.85
CA GLY A 57 1.06 10.53 3.90
C GLY A 57 0.78 9.94 2.51
N GLY A 58 0.99 8.63 2.32
CA GLY A 58 0.78 7.94 1.04
C GLY A 58 -0.39 6.95 1.05
N ASN A 59 -0.28 5.91 0.23
CA ASN A 59 -1.29 4.87 0.05
C ASN A 59 -1.08 3.72 1.05
N SER A 60 -1.49 3.93 2.30
CA SER A 60 -1.45 2.88 3.33
C SER A 60 -2.40 3.15 4.49
N HIS A 61 -2.94 2.09 5.08
CA HIS A 61 -3.55 2.14 6.41
C HIS A 61 -2.47 1.99 7.47
N THR A 62 -2.10 3.10 8.10
CA THR A 62 -0.98 3.14 9.05
C THR A 62 -1.45 3.27 10.48
N VAL A 63 -0.87 2.45 11.37
CA VAL A 63 -1.02 2.54 12.83
C VAL A 63 0.35 2.72 13.45
N MET A 64 0.49 3.69 14.35
CA MET A 64 1.69 3.89 15.16
C MET A 64 1.40 3.45 16.60
N ILE A 65 2.25 2.59 17.15
CA ILE A 65 2.20 2.18 18.57
C ILE A 65 3.30 2.92 19.31
N ALA A 66 2.92 3.73 20.30
CA ALA A 66 3.84 4.46 21.16
C ALA A 66 4.10 3.67 22.45
N CYS A 67 5.30 3.12 22.59
CA CYS A 67 5.71 2.40 23.79
C CYS A 67 6.32 3.38 24.80
N VAL A 68 5.73 3.48 25.99
CA VAL A 68 6.15 4.41 27.05
C VAL A 68 6.38 3.66 28.37
N SER A 69 7.23 4.21 29.24
CA SER A 69 7.50 3.64 30.56
C SER A 69 6.79 4.45 31.65
N PRO A 70 6.11 3.81 32.61
CA PRO A 70 5.50 4.51 33.74
C PRO A 70 6.53 4.95 34.80
N ALA A 71 7.80 4.56 34.67
CA ALA A 71 8.84 4.89 35.65
C ALA A 71 9.19 6.38 35.61
N GLY A 72 9.25 7.03 36.79
CA GLY A 72 9.59 8.45 36.93
C GLY A 72 10.98 8.80 36.37
N SER A 73 11.93 7.85 36.38
CA SER A 73 13.25 8.02 35.76
C SER A 73 13.20 8.23 34.24
N ASN A 74 12.13 7.78 33.59
CA ASN A 74 11.94 7.81 32.13
C ASN A 74 10.83 8.79 31.72
N MET A 75 10.42 9.68 32.63
CA MET A 75 9.33 10.64 32.38
C MET A 75 9.63 11.53 31.16
N GLU A 76 10.85 12.04 31.06
CA GLU A 76 11.26 12.92 29.95
C GLU A 76 11.19 12.22 28.59
N GLU A 77 11.74 11.01 28.50
CA GLU A 77 11.71 10.21 27.27
C GLU A 77 10.28 9.79 26.90
N SER A 78 9.48 9.39 27.89
CA SER A 78 8.08 9.03 27.67
C SER A 78 7.26 10.23 27.16
N LEU A 79 7.50 11.43 27.69
CA LEU A 79 6.89 12.67 27.20
C LEU A 79 7.30 12.97 25.75
N ASN A 80 8.59 12.77 25.41
CA ASN A 80 9.08 12.95 24.04
C ASN A 80 8.39 11.97 23.07
N THR A 81 8.24 10.70 23.45
CA THR A 81 7.51 9.69 22.66
C THR A 81 6.04 10.09 22.45
N LEU A 82 5.36 10.58 23.49
CA LEU A 82 3.96 11.02 23.37
C LEU A 82 3.80 12.24 22.46
N ARG A 83 4.70 13.23 22.57
CA ARG A 83 4.73 14.39 21.65
C ARG A 83 5.00 13.98 20.21
N TYR A 84 5.80 12.94 20.01
CA TYR A 84 6.05 12.37 18.70
C TYR A 84 4.78 11.71 18.13
N ALA A 85 4.09 10.90 18.93
CA ALA A 85 2.83 10.27 18.56
C ALA A 85 1.72 11.29 18.26
N ASP A 86 1.65 12.39 19.02
CA ASP A 86 0.69 13.48 18.77
C ASP A 86 0.85 14.09 17.37
N ARG A 87 2.10 14.31 16.94
CA ARG A 87 2.39 14.80 15.58
C ARG A 87 2.05 13.75 14.52
N ALA A 88 2.44 12.50 14.74
CA ALA A 88 2.17 11.41 13.81
C ALA A 88 0.66 11.20 13.57
N ARG A 89 -0.16 11.37 14.61
CA ARG A 89 -1.63 11.28 14.52
C ARG A 89 -2.27 12.29 13.56
N LYS A 90 -1.63 13.44 13.33
CA LYS A 90 -2.16 14.51 12.46
C LYS A 90 -1.96 14.19 10.97
N ILE A 91 -1.09 13.25 10.64
CA ILE A 91 -0.81 12.84 9.27
C ILE A 91 -2.05 12.21 8.66
N LYS A 92 -2.42 12.66 7.45
CA LYS A 92 -3.54 12.11 6.69
C LYS A 92 -3.02 11.26 5.53
N ASN A 93 -3.26 9.96 5.61
CA ASN A 93 -3.00 9.05 4.50
C ASN A 93 -4.18 9.00 3.54
N LYS A 94 -3.90 8.61 2.29
CA LYS A 94 -4.90 8.44 1.24
C LYS A 94 -4.85 7.00 0.73
N PRO A 95 -5.35 6.03 1.50
CA PRO A 95 -5.38 4.64 1.06
C PRO A 95 -6.32 4.49 -0.15
N ILE A 96 -5.84 3.79 -1.17
CA ILE A 96 -6.53 3.47 -2.42
C ILE A 96 -6.43 1.97 -2.60
N VAL A 97 -7.54 1.34 -3.00
CA VAL A 97 -7.57 -0.09 -3.31
C VAL A 97 -6.71 -0.32 -4.56
N ASN A 98 -5.59 -1.03 -4.38
CA ASN A 98 -4.68 -1.37 -5.46
C ASN A 98 -5.28 -2.55 -6.25
N ILE A 99 -5.99 -2.25 -7.32
CA ILE A 99 -6.49 -3.26 -8.26
C ILE A 99 -5.48 -3.39 -9.39
N ASP A 100 -5.12 -4.62 -9.74
CA ASP A 100 -4.28 -4.88 -10.92
C ASP A 100 -4.98 -4.31 -12.17
N PRO A 101 -4.34 -3.40 -12.93
CA PRO A 101 -4.94 -2.80 -14.11
C PRO A 101 -5.39 -3.85 -15.13
N GLN A 102 -4.68 -4.96 -15.28
CA GLN A 102 -5.08 -6.05 -16.19
C GLN A 102 -6.35 -6.74 -15.70
N MET A 103 -6.46 -6.96 -14.38
CA MET A 103 -7.65 -7.58 -13.80
C MET A 103 -8.86 -6.62 -13.79
N ALA A 104 -8.62 -5.33 -13.58
CA ALA A 104 -9.65 -4.30 -13.72
C ALA A 104 -10.17 -4.22 -15.16
N GLU A 105 -9.28 -4.23 -16.15
CA GLU A 105 -9.63 -4.24 -17.57
C GLU A 105 -10.37 -5.53 -17.95
N LEU A 106 -9.88 -6.70 -17.52
CA LEU A 106 -10.54 -7.99 -17.74
C LEU A 106 -11.96 -8.00 -17.17
N ASN A 107 -12.15 -7.46 -15.97
CA ASN A 107 -13.47 -7.37 -15.34
C ASN A 107 -14.40 -6.43 -16.11
N SER A 108 -13.91 -5.26 -16.53
CA SER A 108 -14.66 -4.32 -17.37
C SER A 108 -15.07 -4.95 -18.71
N LEU A 109 -14.13 -5.64 -19.38
CA LEU A 109 -14.41 -6.34 -20.64
C LEU A 109 -15.43 -7.47 -20.45
N ARG A 110 -15.30 -8.27 -19.39
CA ARG A 110 -16.27 -9.33 -19.07
C ARG A 110 -17.67 -8.78 -18.84
N GLN A 111 -17.78 -7.65 -18.15
CA GLN A 111 -19.05 -6.98 -17.92
C GLN A 111 -19.68 -6.49 -19.23
N GLN A 112 -18.89 -5.83 -20.09
CA GLN A 112 -19.36 -5.38 -21.40
C GLN A 112 -19.81 -6.56 -22.29
N VAL A 113 -19.06 -7.66 -22.30
CA VAL A 113 -19.43 -8.88 -23.04
C VAL A 113 -20.76 -9.45 -22.53
N GLN A 114 -21.00 -9.43 -21.22
CA GLN A 114 -22.23 -9.92 -20.62
C GLN A 114 -23.43 -9.02 -20.97
N GLU A 115 -23.27 -7.70 -20.90
CA GLU A 115 -24.30 -6.73 -21.28
C GLU A 115 -24.69 -6.81 -22.75
N LEU A 116 -23.70 -6.90 -23.65
CA LEU A 116 -23.93 -7.06 -25.08
C LEU A 116 -24.65 -8.38 -25.40
N LYS A 117 -24.26 -9.48 -24.75
CA LYS A 117 -24.94 -10.77 -24.89
C LYS A 117 -26.40 -10.69 -24.42
N ALA A 118 -26.66 -10.00 -23.31
CA ALA A 118 -28.02 -9.80 -22.80
C ALA A 118 -28.88 -8.94 -23.75
N HIS A 119 -28.31 -7.88 -24.33
CA HIS A 119 -29.00 -7.07 -25.34
C HIS A 119 -29.34 -7.87 -26.59
N ILE A 120 -28.39 -8.64 -27.13
CA ILE A 120 -28.64 -9.51 -28.29
C ILE A 120 -29.76 -10.51 -27.97
N TYR A 121 -29.73 -11.11 -26.78
CA TYR A 121 -30.76 -12.06 -26.35
C TYR A 121 -32.16 -11.43 -26.32
N HIS A 122 -32.27 -10.20 -25.80
CA HIS A 122 -33.53 -9.46 -25.78
C HIS A 122 -34.01 -9.04 -27.18
N LEU A 123 -33.13 -8.57 -28.06
CA LEU A 123 -33.51 -8.11 -29.41
C LEU A 123 -33.82 -9.26 -30.38
N THR A 124 -33.20 -10.43 -30.21
CA THR A 124 -33.37 -11.57 -31.13
C THR A 124 -34.50 -12.53 -30.72
N GLY A 125 -35.28 -12.20 -29.68
CA GLY A 125 -36.48 -12.94 -29.30
C GLY A 125 -36.25 -14.43 -29.01
N GLY A 126 -35.03 -14.80 -28.58
CA GLY A 126 -34.65 -16.20 -28.31
C GLY A 126 -34.18 -17.02 -29.52
N THR A 127 -33.98 -16.41 -30.71
CA THR A 127 -33.47 -17.10 -31.91
C THR A 127 -32.01 -16.76 -32.27
N GLY A 128 -31.34 -15.93 -31.47
CA GLY A 128 -29.94 -15.56 -31.66
C GLY A 128 -28.96 -16.70 -31.32
N VAL A 129 -28.14 -17.06 -32.31
CA VAL A 129 -27.02 -18.01 -32.32
C VAL A 129 -26.40 -18.22 -30.93
N HIS A 130 -26.84 -19.29 -30.25
CA HIS A 130 -26.10 -19.86 -29.14
C HIS A 130 -24.80 -20.45 -29.70
N PRO A 131 -23.63 -20.32 -29.04
CA PRO A 131 -22.59 -21.32 -29.24
C PRO A 131 -23.26 -22.65 -28.87
N THR A 132 -23.33 -23.58 -29.80
CA THR A 132 -23.80 -24.94 -29.53
C THR A 132 -23.08 -25.45 -28.27
N PRO A 133 -23.74 -26.25 -27.41
CA PRO A 133 -23.14 -26.77 -26.17
C PRO A 133 -21.72 -27.33 -26.36
N GLN A 134 -21.45 -27.87 -27.55
CA GLN A 134 -20.13 -28.30 -28.01
C GLN A 134 -19.05 -27.22 -27.98
N LYS A 135 -19.28 -26.02 -28.54
CA LYS A 135 -18.27 -24.94 -28.55
C LYS A 135 -17.99 -24.38 -27.16
N ALA A 136 -18.98 -24.40 -26.26
CA ALA A 136 -18.78 -23.98 -24.87
C ALA A 136 -17.94 -25.02 -24.09
N GLN A 137 -18.16 -26.31 -24.34
CA GLN A 137 -17.38 -27.40 -23.75
C GLN A 137 -15.93 -27.42 -24.26
N GLU A 138 -15.73 -27.24 -25.57
CA GLU A 138 -14.39 -27.13 -26.19
C GLU A 138 -13.59 -25.97 -25.58
N ASN A 139 -14.19 -24.77 -25.48
CA ASN A 139 -13.54 -23.62 -24.87
C ASN A 139 -13.23 -23.80 -23.39
N SER A 140 -14.06 -24.56 -22.64
CA SER A 140 -13.78 -24.86 -21.23
C SER A 140 -12.62 -25.84 -21.07
N ALA A 141 -12.54 -26.86 -21.92
CA ALA A 141 -11.47 -27.86 -21.91
C ALA A 141 -10.11 -27.24 -22.33
N GLU A 142 -10.11 -26.34 -23.31
CA GLU A 142 -8.90 -25.58 -23.69
C GLU A 142 -8.44 -24.66 -22.55
N LEU A 143 -9.36 -24.00 -21.85
CA LEU A 143 -9.02 -23.11 -20.74
C LEU A 143 -8.40 -23.86 -19.56
N ASP A 144 -8.87 -25.08 -19.28
CA ASP A 144 -8.33 -25.91 -18.21
C ASP A 144 -6.94 -26.47 -18.58
N ASN A 145 -6.74 -26.90 -19.83
CA ASN A 145 -5.42 -27.30 -20.32
C ASN A 145 -4.39 -26.16 -20.24
N ILE A 146 -4.78 -24.93 -20.63
CA ILE A 146 -3.89 -23.76 -20.58
C ILE A 146 -3.53 -23.40 -19.13
N LYS A 147 -4.46 -23.55 -18.17
CA LYS A 147 -4.17 -23.31 -16.75
C LYS A 147 -3.20 -24.35 -16.20
N GLU A 148 -3.39 -25.62 -16.55
CA GLU A 148 -2.54 -26.71 -16.09
C GLU A 148 -1.10 -26.58 -16.64
N GLU A 149 -0.95 -26.17 -17.90
CA GLU A 149 0.35 -25.90 -18.50
C GLU A 149 1.06 -24.69 -17.84
N ASN A 150 0.31 -23.62 -17.52
CA ASN A 150 0.85 -22.46 -16.82
C ASN A 150 1.28 -22.78 -15.37
N GLU A 151 0.59 -23.68 -14.67
CA GLU A 151 1.04 -24.15 -13.36
C GLU A 151 2.34 -24.95 -13.46
N ARG A 152 2.47 -25.85 -14.44
CA ARG A 152 3.69 -26.62 -14.67
C ARG A 152 4.89 -25.71 -14.98
N LEU A 153 4.68 -24.65 -15.75
CA LEU A 153 5.71 -23.66 -16.07
C LEU A 153 6.14 -22.83 -14.86
N ARG A 154 5.23 -22.56 -13.91
CA ARG A 154 5.55 -21.82 -12.67
C ARG A 154 6.35 -22.65 -11.65
N THR A 155 6.30 -23.97 -11.73
CA THR A 155 7.02 -24.90 -10.83
C THR A 155 8.41 -25.32 -11.31
N LYS A 156 8.85 -24.88 -12.50
CA LYS A 156 10.21 -25.02 -13.01
C LYS A 156 11.04 -23.77 -12.73
#